data_AF-A0A7V8WDP3-F1
#
_entry.id   AF-A0A7V8WDP3-F1
#
_cell.length_a   1.000
_cell.length_b   1.000
_cell.length_c   1.000
_cell.angle_alpha   90.00
_cell.angle_beta   90.00
_cell.angle_gamma   90.00
#
_symmetry.space_group_name_H-M   'P 1'
#
loop_
_entity.id
_entity.type
_entity.pdbx_description
1 polymer ?
#
loop_
_entity_poly.entity_id
_entity_poly.type
_entity_poly.pdbx_seq_one_letter_code
_entity_poly.pdbx_strand_id
1 'polypeptide(L)'
;MVGACTSKSSPTEPSSTTPPSTSAVRGTVTEALTRYPIDGAILSFTVAGTPHSLTTSGGGAWELGQGRLPGDVIIEVSAPGYITRRTHLHSVTSDGNVTIDLIRDAAPFSLDFYRQLIRNELEAPGSLPRLKRWTRNPSFYVDVRNPRTGGELSASERDVVRSVIQGSIPHMTGGRLFAAAVEFDSGTRGERAGVVNLSFVDEPGNQYCGWSLVGNDPGSITLNLASRCDTPCGTIAPRTLAHEVGHTLGFYHVSRGDILSTGWSPRDCGSTTLSRTEEHHARLAYARPPGNRDTDFDPLLTMFAQPAEAPVLIGCR
;
A
#
# COMPACT_ATOMS: atom_id res chain seq x y z
N MET A 1 -6.59 69.91 -42.94
CA MET A 1 -6.59 68.46 -42.60
C MET A 1 -5.24 68.13 -42.00
N VAL A 2 -5.27 67.57 -40.79
CA VAL A 2 -4.11 67.21 -39.96
C VAL A 2 -3.67 65.80 -40.36
N GLY A 3 -2.37 65.57 -40.60
CA GLY A 3 -1.81 64.25 -40.90
C GLY A 3 -0.55 64.01 -40.06
N ALA A 4 -0.69 63.15 -39.05
CA ALA A 4 0.26 62.92 -37.96
C ALA A 4 1.38 61.93 -38.33
N CYS A 5 2.51 62.07 -37.62
CA CYS A 5 3.69 61.21 -37.66
C CYS A 5 3.40 59.81 -37.08
N THR A 6 3.84 58.75 -37.75
CA THR A 6 3.86 57.38 -37.21
C THR A 6 5.22 57.07 -36.59
N SER A 7 5.23 56.80 -35.29
CA SER A 7 6.37 56.32 -34.52
C SER A 7 6.60 54.82 -34.78
N LYS A 8 7.84 54.45 -35.13
CA LYS A 8 8.30 53.06 -35.21
C LYS A 8 8.45 52.49 -33.80
N SER A 9 7.80 51.37 -33.52
CA SER A 9 8.00 50.57 -32.32
C SER A 9 9.41 49.96 -32.29
N SER A 10 10.06 50.04 -31.13
CA SER A 10 11.37 49.43 -30.90
C SER A 10 11.23 47.92 -30.66
N PRO A 11 12.23 47.09 -31.02
CA PRO A 11 12.17 45.65 -30.83
C PRO A 11 12.20 45.30 -29.34
N THR A 12 11.34 44.37 -28.93
CA THR A 12 11.32 43.77 -27.58
C THR A 12 12.59 42.97 -27.36
N GLU A 13 13.34 43.34 -26.33
CA GLU A 13 14.54 42.64 -25.86
C GLU A 13 14.18 41.21 -25.41
N PRO A 14 14.96 40.18 -25.78
CA PRO A 14 14.67 38.82 -25.36
C PRO A 14 14.85 38.68 -23.83
N SER A 15 13.82 38.14 -23.18
CA SER A 15 13.85 37.82 -21.75
C SER A 15 15.08 36.97 -21.41
N SER A 16 15.98 37.53 -20.59
CA SER A 16 17.12 36.81 -20.03
C SER A 16 16.62 35.60 -19.25
N THR A 17 16.91 34.40 -19.74
CA THR A 17 16.69 33.15 -19.01
C THR A 17 17.77 33.06 -17.94
N THR A 18 17.43 33.33 -16.69
CA THR A 18 18.36 33.17 -15.55
C THR A 18 18.90 31.72 -15.55
N PRO A 19 20.22 31.51 -15.47
CA PRO A 19 20.79 30.17 -15.37
C PRO A 19 20.21 29.44 -14.14
N PRO A 20 19.92 28.13 -14.24
CA PRO A 20 19.44 27.37 -13.10
C PRO A 20 20.41 27.50 -11.94
N SER A 21 19.92 27.97 -10.79
CA SER A 21 20.74 28.06 -9.60
C SER A 21 21.19 26.64 -9.21
N THR A 22 22.50 26.42 -9.14
CA THR A 22 23.09 25.14 -8.73
C THR A 22 22.92 24.85 -7.24
N SER A 23 22.29 25.78 -6.51
CA SER A 23 22.03 25.74 -5.09
C SER A 23 20.53 25.75 -4.79
N ALA A 24 19.70 25.07 -5.59
CA ALA A 24 18.27 24.96 -5.34
C ALA A 24 17.85 23.52 -5.10
N VAL A 25 17.00 23.30 -4.10
CA VAL A 25 16.30 22.03 -3.89
C VAL A 25 15.22 21.90 -4.96
N ARG A 26 15.19 20.76 -5.65
CA ARG A 26 14.33 20.51 -6.80
C ARG A 26 13.58 19.21 -6.62
N GLY A 27 12.45 19.12 -7.31
CA GLY A 27 11.70 17.89 -7.35
C GLY A 27 10.61 17.87 -8.40
N THR A 28 9.86 16.79 -8.39
CA THR A 28 8.72 16.56 -9.27
C THR A 28 7.52 16.08 -8.47
N VAL A 29 6.32 16.52 -8.84
CA VAL A 29 5.06 15.93 -8.41
C VAL A 29 4.54 15.02 -9.50
N THR A 30 4.18 13.78 -9.14
CA THR A 30 3.70 12.75 -10.08
C THR A 30 2.41 12.09 -9.59
N GLU A 31 1.70 11.39 -10.46
CA GLU A 31 0.59 10.52 -10.06
C GLU A 31 1.14 9.20 -9.50
N ALA A 32 0.55 8.72 -8.40
CA ALA A 32 1.08 7.66 -7.55
C ALA A 32 1.38 6.33 -8.26
N LEU A 33 0.59 5.92 -9.26
CA LEU A 33 0.75 4.63 -9.91
C LEU A 33 1.35 4.73 -11.31
N THR A 34 0.89 5.67 -12.12
CA THR A 34 1.33 5.90 -13.50
C THR A 34 2.64 6.65 -13.59
N ARG A 35 3.01 7.38 -12.52
CA ARG A 35 4.20 8.25 -12.45
C ARG A 35 4.20 9.38 -13.47
N TYR A 36 3.05 9.67 -14.08
CA TYR A 36 2.93 10.83 -14.95
C TYR A 36 3.07 12.12 -14.15
N PRO A 37 3.77 13.13 -14.69
CA PRO A 37 3.95 14.40 -14.02
C PRO A 37 2.62 15.14 -13.83
N ILE A 38 2.53 15.90 -12.74
CA ILE A 38 1.36 16.73 -12.42
C ILE A 38 1.80 18.19 -12.44
N ASP A 39 1.41 18.92 -13.48
CA ASP A 39 1.58 20.37 -13.55
C ASP A 39 0.49 21.08 -12.72
N GLY A 40 0.80 22.26 -12.18
CA GLY A 40 -0.15 23.07 -11.42
C GLY A 40 -0.44 22.56 -9.99
N ALA A 41 0.21 21.48 -9.54
CA ALA A 41 0.19 21.08 -8.14
C ALA A 41 0.85 22.15 -7.25
N ILE A 42 0.27 22.40 -6.09
CA ILE A 42 0.70 23.40 -5.11
C ILE A 42 1.35 22.66 -3.94
N LEU A 43 2.59 23.04 -3.60
CA LEU A 43 3.32 22.57 -2.43
C LEU A 43 3.33 23.70 -1.39
N SER A 44 2.76 23.46 -0.21
CA SER A 44 2.73 24.41 0.90
C SER A 44 3.50 23.85 2.10
N PHE A 45 4.44 24.63 2.63
CA PHE A 45 5.28 24.23 3.77
C PHE A 45 5.88 25.43 4.49
N THR A 46 6.56 25.20 5.63
CA THR A 46 7.24 26.25 6.39
C THR A 46 8.68 25.84 6.67
N VAL A 47 9.64 26.74 6.39
CA VAL A 47 11.07 26.54 6.66
C VAL A 47 11.54 27.65 7.58
N ALA A 48 12.11 27.30 8.73
CA ALA A 48 12.61 28.27 9.72
C ALA A 48 11.60 29.39 10.07
N GLY A 49 10.30 29.06 10.11
CA GLY A 49 9.22 30.01 10.40
C GLY A 49 8.72 30.81 9.20
N THR A 50 9.32 30.67 8.02
CA THR A 50 8.86 31.31 6.77
C THR A 50 7.96 30.37 5.97
N PRO A 51 6.71 30.75 5.66
CA PRO A 51 5.84 29.97 4.80
C PRO A 51 6.30 30.05 3.34
N HIS A 52 6.23 28.93 2.64
CA HIS A 52 6.51 28.79 1.22
C HIS A 52 5.30 28.15 0.52
N SER A 53 5.01 28.64 -0.68
CA SER A 53 4.05 28.05 -1.60
C SER A 53 4.68 28.00 -2.98
N LEU A 54 4.83 26.79 -3.52
CA LEU A 54 5.42 26.55 -4.83
C LEU A 54 4.38 25.90 -5.73
N THR A 55 4.35 26.29 -7.00
CA THR A 55 3.50 25.63 -8.01
C THR A 55 4.39 24.87 -8.98
N THR A 56 4.03 23.62 -9.24
CA THR A 56 4.71 22.82 -10.26
C THR A 56 4.44 23.35 -11.65
N SER A 57 5.47 23.27 -12.49
CA SER A 57 5.45 23.66 -13.91
C SER A 57 5.85 22.47 -14.78
N GLY A 58 5.83 22.67 -16.10
CA GLY A 58 5.96 21.62 -17.12
C GLY A 58 6.83 20.43 -16.72
N GLY A 59 6.23 19.23 -16.75
CA GLY A 59 6.87 18.00 -16.28
C GLY A 59 6.73 17.80 -14.76
N GLY A 60 5.78 18.49 -14.11
CA GLY A 60 5.51 18.41 -12.69
C GLY A 60 6.62 18.97 -11.81
N ALA A 61 7.55 19.74 -12.38
CA ALA A 61 8.75 20.19 -11.73
C ALA A 61 8.50 21.38 -10.78
N TRP A 62 9.15 21.38 -9.63
CA TRP A 62 9.19 22.50 -8.69
C TRP A 62 10.63 22.78 -8.25
N GLU A 63 10.90 24.03 -7.88
CA GLU A 63 12.20 24.48 -7.41
C GLU A 63 12.02 25.41 -6.20
N LEU A 64 12.79 25.16 -5.15
CA LEU A 64 12.97 26.07 -4.03
C LEU A 64 14.37 26.68 -4.15
N GLY A 65 14.47 28.01 -4.24
CA GLY A 65 15.74 28.74 -4.38
C GLY A 65 16.71 28.65 -3.18
N GLN A 66 16.52 27.69 -2.29
CA GLN A 66 17.40 27.35 -1.17
C GLN A 66 18.16 26.06 -1.49
N GLY A 67 19.45 25.99 -1.15
CA GLY A 67 20.28 24.81 -1.45
C GLY A 67 20.08 23.63 -0.51
N ARG A 68 19.30 23.85 0.55
CA ARG A 68 19.01 22.83 1.57
C ARG A 68 17.72 23.14 2.32
N LEU A 69 16.95 22.10 2.58
CA LEU A 69 15.87 22.08 3.58
C LEU A 69 16.44 21.58 4.92
N PRO A 70 16.48 22.40 5.97
CA PRO A 70 16.96 21.97 7.29
C PRO A 70 15.92 21.10 8.01
N GLY A 71 16.38 20.00 8.61
CA GLY A 71 15.56 19.15 9.49
C GLY A 71 14.38 18.46 8.77
N ASP A 72 13.33 18.16 9.53
CA ASP A 72 12.06 17.63 9.04
C ASP A 72 11.13 18.78 8.63
N VAL A 73 10.78 18.84 7.35
CA VAL A 73 9.81 19.79 6.81
C VAL A 73 8.55 19.04 6.42
N ILE A 74 7.42 19.40 7.02
CA ILE A 74 6.10 18.90 6.63
C ILE A 74 5.65 19.66 5.39
N ILE A 75 5.26 18.93 4.35
CA ILE A 75 4.79 19.47 3.09
C ILE A 75 3.38 18.97 2.84
N GLU A 76 2.48 19.89 2.58
CA GLU A 76 1.16 19.60 2.03
C GLU A 76 1.18 19.85 0.53
N VAL A 77 0.78 18.84 -0.25
CA VAL A 77 0.73 18.91 -1.70
C VAL A 77 -0.69 18.65 -2.19
N SER A 78 -1.23 19.58 -2.96
CA SER A 78 -2.59 19.50 -3.51
C SER A 78 -2.59 19.80 -5.00
N ALA A 79 -3.55 19.21 -5.72
CA ALA A 79 -3.79 19.49 -7.13
C ALA A 79 -5.26 19.18 -7.47
N PRO A 80 -5.90 19.92 -8.38
CA PRO A 80 -7.27 19.60 -8.80
C PRO A 80 -7.40 18.16 -9.34
N GLY A 81 -8.38 17.41 -8.83
CA GLY A 81 -8.61 16.01 -9.22
C GLY A 81 -7.67 15.01 -8.56
N TYR A 82 -6.99 15.40 -7.47
CA TYR A 82 -6.14 14.52 -6.67
C TYR A 82 -6.44 14.67 -5.18
N ILE A 83 -6.21 13.59 -4.44
CA ILE A 83 -6.24 13.59 -2.98
C ILE A 83 -5.03 14.38 -2.47
N THR A 84 -5.29 15.37 -1.60
CA THR A 84 -4.22 16.13 -0.93
C THR A 84 -3.36 15.19 -0.10
N ARG A 85 -2.05 15.26 -0.30
CA ARG A 85 -1.09 14.47 0.48
C ARG A 85 -0.37 15.37 1.46
N ARG A 86 -0.28 14.90 2.71
CA ARG A 86 0.61 15.48 3.71
C ARG A 86 1.79 14.55 3.93
N THR A 87 2.98 14.98 3.50
CA THR A 87 4.21 14.22 3.60
C THR A 87 5.29 15.02 4.32
N HIS A 88 6.48 14.45 4.44
CA HIS A 88 7.61 15.12 5.07
C HIS A 88 8.88 14.87 4.29
N LEU A 89 9.75 15.87 4.23
CA LEU A 89 11.09 15.76 3.69
C LEU A 89 12.09 15.97 4.81
N HIS A 90 13.15 15.16 4.82
CA HIS A 90 14.20 15.27 5.81
C HIS A 90 15.53 15.60 5.16
N SER A 91 16.14 16.68 5.62
CA SER A 91 17.52 17.05 5.28
C SER A 91 17.84 16.97 3.78
N VAL A 92 16.94 17.48 2.92
CA VAL A 92 17.12 17.46 1.46
C VAL A 92 18.13 18.54 1.04
N THR A 93 19.06 18.18 0.18
CA THR A 93 20.07 19.07 -0.41
C THR A 93 19.79 19.28 -1.90
N SER A 94 20.44 20.26 -2.54
CA SER A 94 20.32 20.57 -3.97
C SER A 94 20.68 19.41 -4.91
N ASP A 95 21.47 18.44 -4.44
CA ASP A 95 21.84 17.25 -5.20
C ASP A 95 20.73 16.18 -5.17
N GLY A 96 19.75 16.33 -4.28
CA GLY A 96 18.62 15.43 -4.16
C GLY A 96 17.50 15.81 -5.13
N ASN A 97 17.06 14.85 -5.96
CA ASN A 97 15.81 14.98 -6.71
C ASN A 97 14.66 14.40 -5.87
N VAL A 98 13.72 15.25 -5.46
CA VAL A 98 12.59 14.84 -4.63
C VAL A 98 11.39 14.49 -5.48
N THR A 99 10.89 13.26 -5.38
CA THR A 99 9.59 12.89 -5.98
C THR A 99 8.52 12.82 -4.91
N ILE A 100 7.48 13.64 -5.05
CA ILE A 100 6.23 13.52 -4.28
C ILE A 100 5.18 12.99 -5.25
N ASP A 101 4.29 12.12 -4.77
CA ASP A 101 3.21 11.62 -5.59
C ASP A 101 1.84 11.84 -4.94
N LEU A 102 0.82 12.01 -5.79
CA LEU A 102 -0.57 12.19 -5.40
C LEU A 102 -1.45 11.08 -5.96
N ILE A 103 -2.48 10.69 -5.20
CA ILE A 103 -3.51 9.75 -5.65
C ILE A 103 -4.53 10.52 -6.49
N ARG A 104 -4.80 10.05 -7.72
CA ARG A 104 -5.87 10.63 -8.54
C ARG A 104 -7.22 10.36 -7.90
N ASP A 105 -8.01 11.41 -7.68
CA ASP A 105 -9.38 11.32 -7.14
C ASP A 105 -10.39 11.09 -8.27
N ALA A 106 -10.26 9.94 -8.92
CA ALA A 106 -11.15 9.49 -9.99
C ALA A 106 -11.07 7.98 -10.15
N ALA A 107 -12.08 7.38 -10.79
CA ALA A 107 -12.06 5.96 -11.10
C ALA A 107 -10.73 5.54 -11.79
N PRO A 108 -10.16 4.38 -11.42
CA PRO A 108 -10.75 3.34 -10.58
C PRO A 108 -10.59 3.55 -9.06
N PHE A 109 -9.99 4.66 -8.61
CA PHE A 109 -9.93 4.97 -7.18
C PHE A 109 -11.32 5.26 -6.63
N SER A 110 -11.57 4.73 -5.42
CA SER A 110 -12.74 5.03 -4.60
C SER A 110 -12.28 5.16 -3.16
N LEU A 111 -12.50 6.32 -2.56
CA LEU A 111 -12.09 6.56 -1.17
C LEU A 111 -12.83 5.64 -0.19
N ASP A 112 -14.12 5.38 -0.43
CA ASP A 112 -14.91 4.43 0.37
C ASP A 112 -14.32 3.02 0.32
N PHE A 113 -14.01 2.55 -0.90
CA PHE A 113 -13.38 1.24 -1.08
C PHE A 113 -11.99 1.19 -0.43
N TYR A 114 -11.18 2.23 -0.61
CA TYR A 114 -9.86 2.34 0.01
C TYR A 114 -9.95 2.26 1.54
N ARG A 115 -10.94 2.94 2.14
CA ARG A 115 -11.16 2.91 3.58
C ARG A 115 -11.63 1.54 4.06
N GLN A 116 -12.48 0.84 3.32
CA GLN A 116 -12.84 -0.54 3.65
C GLN A 116 -11.59 -1.44 3.62
N LEU A 117 -10.90 -1.49 2.47
CA LEU A 117 -9.78 -2.40 2.23
C LEU A 117 -8.56 -2.12 3.11
N ILE A 118 -8.22 -0.85 3.34
CA ILE A 118 -6.94 -0.46 3.96
C ILE A 118 -7.11 0.05 5.39
N ARG A 119 -8.31 0.53 5.73
CA ARG A 119 -8.61 1.23 6.99
C ARG A 119 -9.71 0.56 7.79
N ASN A 120 -10.07 -0.68 7.47
CA ASN A 120 -11.07 -1.44 8.22
C ASN A 120 -12.43 -0.75 8.38
N GLU A 121 -12.81 0.14 7.47
CA GLU A 121 -14.05 0.93 7.62
C GLU A 121 -15.31 0.06 7.55
N LEU A 122 -15.23 -1.12 6.93
CA LEU A 122 -16.36 -2.05 6.85
C LEU A 122 -16.68 -2.68 8.22
N GLU A 123 -15.67 -3.16 8.94
CA GLU A 123 -15.85 -3.92 10.19
C GLU A 123 -15.73 -3.03 11.43
N ALA A 124 -15.02 -1.90 11.34
CA ALA A 124 -14.88 -0.91 12.40
C ALA A 124 -15.09 0.54 11.89
N PRO A 125 -16.33 0.91 11.51
CA PRO A 125 -16.64 2.23 10.95
C PRO A 125 -16.14 3.38 11.83
N GLY A 126 -15.46 4.35 11.23
CA GLY A 126 -14.95 5.55 11.88
C GLY A 126 -13.65 5.38 12.68
N SER A 127 -13.14 4.15 12.88
CA SER A 127 -11.86 3.95 13.60
C SER A 127 -10.63 4.23 12.73
N LEU A 128 -10.75 4.11 11.40
CA LEU A 128 -9.72 4.32 10.37
C LEU A 128 -8.26 4.11 10.86
N PRO A 129 -7.88 2.89 11.29
CA PRO A 129 -6.51 2.55 11.70
C PRO A 129 -5.44 2.96 10.69
N ARG A 130 -4.21 3.05 11.21
CA ARG A 130 -3.03 3.36 10.40
C ARG A 130 -2.74 2.24 9.42
N LEU A 131 -2.00 2.58 8.36
CA LEU A 131 -1.65 1.62 7.33
C LEU A 131 -0.67 0.60 7.92
N LYS A 132 -1.15 -0.63 8.07
CA LYS A 132 -0.34 -1.79 8.45
C LYS A 132 0.03 -2.52 7.15
N ARG A 133 1.32 -2.62 6.84
CA ARG A 133 1.81 -3.41 5.71
C ARG A 133 3.21 -3.91 5.97
N TRP A 134 3.58 -4.97 5.25
CA TRP A 134 4.94 -5.46 5.24
C TRP A 134 5.87 -4.50 4.47
N THR A 135 7.11 -4.40 4.92
CA THR A 135 8.18 -3.60 4.30
C THR A 135 9.32 -4.44 3.74
N ARG A 136 9.29 -5.75 4.01
CA ARG A 136 10.28 -6.74 3.59
C ARG A 136 9.57 -7.97 3.06
N ASN A 137 10.27 -8.75 2.26
CA ASN A 137 9.77 -10.02 1.75
C ASN A 137 9.50 -10.99 2.91
N PRO A 138 8.24 -11.40 3.13
CA PRO A 138 7.92 -12.38 4.17
C PRO A 138 8.46 -13.76 3.81
N SER A 139 8.99 -14.48 4.80
CA SER A 139 9.17 -15.92 4.74
C SER A 139 7.95 -16.61 5.32
N PHE A 140 7.59 -17.78 4.82
CA PHE A 140 6.48 -18.59 5.35
C PHE A 140 7.03 -19.87 5.95
N TYR A 141 6.57 -20.15 7.16
CA TYR A 141 6.75 -21.44 7.80
C TYR A 141 5.40 -22.14 7.86
N VAL A 142 5.29 -23.29 7.22
CA VAL A 142 4.05 -24.06 7.13
C VAL A 142 4.20 -25.30 8.00
N ASP A 143 3.40 -25.39 9.06
CA ASP A 143 3.26 -26.63 9.83
C ASP A 143 2.57 -27.67 8.95
N VAL A 144 3.27 -28.76 8.63
CA VAL A 144 2.74 -29.80 7.74
C VAL A 144 1.78 -30.76 8.44
N ARG A 145 1.57 -30.66 9.76
CA ARG A 145 0.66 -31.57 10.47
C ARG A 145 -0.77 -31.34 10.03
N ASN A 146 -1.42 -32.42 9.61
CA ASN A 146 -2.83 -32.43 9.26
C ASN A 146 -3.64 -32.89 10.49
N PRO A 147 -4.34 -31.97 11.19
CA PRO A 147 -5.09 -32.31 12.39
C PRO A 147 -6.28 -33.25 12.13
N ARG A 148 -6.80 -33.30 10.90
CA ARG A 148 -7.93 -34.15 10.53
C ARG A 148 -7.52 -35.62 10.38
N THR A 149 -6.36 -35.88 9.80
CA THR A 149 -5.87 -37.25 9.52
C THR A 149 -4.86 -37.75 10.55
N GLY A 150 -4.26 -36.84 11.33
CA GLY A 150 -3.14 -37.15 12.22
C GLY A 150 -1.80 -37.38 11.51
N GLY A 151 -1.77 -37.28 10.18
CA GLY A 151 -0.56 -37.40 9.36
C GLY A 151 0.00 -36.04 8.93
N GLU A 152 0.85 -36.05 7.90
CA GLU A 152 1.28 -34.82 7.24
C GLU A 152 0.38 -34.46 6.05
N LEU A 153 0.41 -33.19 5.65
CA LEU A 153 -0.06 -32.74 4.35
C LEU A 153 0.62 -33.54 3.23
N SER A 154 -0.17 -33.94 2.24
CA SER A 154 0.31 -34.57 1.01
C SER A 154 1.20 -33.63 0.21
N ALA A 155 1.99 -34.18 -0.72
CA ALA A 155 2.79 -33.38 -1.65
C ALA A 155 1.93 -32.40 -2.46
N SER A 156 0.77 -32.84 -2.95
CA SER A 156 -0.17 -31.98 -3.69
C SER A 156 -0.72 -30.82 -2.85
N GLU A 157 -1.04 -31.06 -1.57
CA GLU A 157 -1.49 -29.99 -0.67
C GLU A 157 -0.36 -28.97 -0.42
N ARG A 158 0.87 -29.45 -0.22
CA ARG A 158 2.05 -28.57 -0.07
C ARG A 158 2.32 -27.74 -1.33
N ASP A 159 2.14 -28.32 -2.51
CA ASP A 159 2.29 -27.62 -3.79
C ASP A 159 1.24 -26.52 -3.96
N VAL A 160 -0.01 -26.78 -3.59
CA VAL A 160 -1.09 -25.76 -3.58
C VAL A 160 -0.72 -24.61 -2.65
N VAL A 161 -0.33 -24.90 -1.40
CA VAL A 161 0.06 -23.87 -0.43
C VAL A 161 1.20 -23.02 -0.95
N ARG A 162 2.25 -23.66 -1.48
CA ARG A 162 3.41 -22.97 -2.05
C ARG A 162 3.02 -22.07 -3.22
N SER A 163 2.25 -22.61 -4.17
CA SER A 163 1.81 -21.89 -5.36
C SER A 163 0.98 -20.66 -5.02
N VAL A 164 0.03 -20.78 -4.09
CA VAL A 164 -0.81 -19.65 -3.67
C VAL A 164 0.03 -18.57 -3.00
N ILE A 165 0.87 -18.92 -2.03
CA ILE A 165 1.74 -17.94 -1.34
C ILE A 165 2.65 -17.21 -2.34
N GLN A 166 3.32 -17.95 -3.23
CA GLN A 166 4.24 -17.37 -4.20
C GLN A 166 3.53 -16.51 -5.25
N GLY A 167 2.29 -16.85 -5.63
CA GLY A 167 1.49 -16.08 -6.59
C GLY A 167 0.82 -14.85 -5.99
N SER A 168 0.28 -14.96 -4.78
CA SER A 168 -0.52 -13.89 -4.16
C SER A 168 0.32 -12.68 -3.76
N ILE A 169 1.50 -12.86 -3.14
CA ILE A 169 2.30 -11.74 -2.62
C ILE A 169 2.68 -10.71 -3.70
N PRO A 170 3.33 -11.07 -4.82
CA PRO A 170 3.68 -10.07 -5.83
C PRO A 170 2.44 -9.39 -6.39
N HIS A 171 1.36 -10.12 -6.62
CA HIS A 171 0.13 -9.55 -7.15
C HIS A 171 -0.53 -8.55 -6.17
N MET A 172 -0.62 -8.92 -4.89
CA MET A 172 -1.20 -8.10 -3.82
C MET A 172 -0.34 -6.90 -3.42
N THR A 173 0.95 -6.89 -3.76
CA THR A 173 1.87 -5.81 -3.41
C THR A 173 2.33 -4.97 -4.60
N GLY A 174 1.75 -5.20 -5.79
CA GLY A 174 2.15 -4.51 -7.02
C GLY A 174 3.58 -4.83 -7.47
N GLY A 175 4.05 -6.03 -7.17
CA GLY A 175 5.40 -6.51 -7.48
C GLY A 175 6.49 -6.00 -6.54
N ARG A 176 6.14 -5.29 -5.46
CA ARG A 176 7.12 -4.75 -4.51
C ARG A 176 7.72 -5.81 -3.59
N LEU A 177 6.93 -6.82 -3.25
CA LEU A 177 7.36 -7.93 -2.39
C LEU A 177 7.18 -9.27 -3.12
N PHE A 178 7.88 -10.28 -2.60
CA PHE A 178 7.74 -11.68 -2.96
C PHE A 178 7.91 -12.57 -1.72
N ALA A 179 7.54 -13.85 -1.81
CA ALA A 179 7.87 -14.81 -0.76
C ALA A 179 9.38 -15.02 -0.71
N ALA A 180 10.03 -14.64 0.40
CA ALA A 180 11.46 -14.86 0.58
C ALA A 180 11.79 -16.36 0.67
N ALA A 181 10.95 -17.12 1.37
CA ALA A 181 11.01 -18.57 1.47
C ALA A 181 9.63 -19.13 1.78
N VAL A 182 9.39 -20.39 1.43
CA VAL A 182 8.24 -21.19 1.89
C VAL A 182 8.79 -22.54 2.36
N GLU A 183 8.87 -22.68 3.67
CA GLU A 183 9.42 -23.82 4.39
C GLU A 183 8.27 -24.68 4.92
N PHE A 184 8.40 -26.00 4.77
CA PHE A 184 7.42 -26.99 5.22
C PHE A 184 8.11 -27.90 6.22
N ASP A 185 7.62 -27.93 7.45
CA ASP A 185 8.19 -28.76 8.51
C ASP A 185 7.11 -29.05 9.57
N SER A 186 7.30 -30.09 10.38
CA SER A 186 6.35 -30.52 11.42
C SER A 186 6.72 -30.00 12.82
N GLY A 187 7.80 -29.24 12.93
CA GLY A 187 8.26 -28.62 14.17
C GLY A 187 7.35 -27.48 14.63
N THR A 188 7.34 -27.22 15.93
CA THR A 188 6.81 -25.95 16.44
C THR A 188 7.86 -24.87 16.19
N ARG A 189 7.56 -23.88 15.34
CA ARG A 189 8.42 -22.71 15.16
C ARG A 189 7.88 -21.55 15.98
N GLY A 190 8.72 -21.01 16.86
CA GLY A 190 8.40 -19.79 17.59
C GLY A 190 8.19 -18.60 16.63
N GLU A 191 7.40 -17.63 17.07
CA GLU A 191 7.20 -16.38 16.35
C GLU A 191 8.54 -15.67 16.10
N ARG A 192 8.80 -15.29 14.84
CA ARG A 192 10.04 -14.62 14.44
C ARG A 192 9.74 -13.52 13.45
N ALA A 193 10.29 -12.33 13.72
CA ALA A 193 10.18 -11.20 12.82
C ALA A 193 10.67 -11.56 11.40
N GLY A 194 9.87 -11.24 10.39
CA GLY A 194 10.07 -11.57 8.98
C GLY A 194 9.41 -12.89 8.55
N VAL A 195 8.78 -13.62 9.48
CA VAL A 195 8.17 -14.93 9.23
C VAL A 195 6.67 -14.87 9.48
N VAL A 196 5.91 -15.47 8.56
CA VAL A 196 4.49 -15.80 8.71
C VAL A 196 4.38 -17.28 9.07
N ASN A 197 3.81 -17.58 10.24
CA ASN A 197 3.52 -18.95 10.62
C ASN A 197 2.14 -19.34 10.08
N LEU A 198 2.08 -20.42 9.30
CA LEU A 198 0.85 -20.99 8.77
C LEU A 198 0.60 -22.34 9.46
N SER A 199 -0.52 -22.44 10.17
CA SER A 199 -0.95 -23.67 10.85
C SER A 199 -2.33 -24.14 10.41
N PHE A 200 -2.61 -25.40 10.67
CA PHE A 200 -3.90 -26.04 10.38
C PHE A 200 -4.57 -26.49 11.67
N VAL A 201 -5.89 -26.34 11.75
CA VAL A 201 -6.73 -26.86 12.83
C VAL A 201 -7.90 -27.66 12.26
N ASP A 202 -8.49 -28.56 13.03
CA ASP A 202 -9.78 -29.20 12.70
C ASP A 202 -10.77 -28.86 13.81
N GLU A 203 -11.49 -27.74 13.62
CA GLU A 203 -12.43 -27.22 14.60
C GLU A 203 -13.83 -27.16 13.99
N PRO A 204 -14.56 -28.30 13.94
CA PRO A 204 -15.87 -28.39 13.28
C PRO A 204 -16.95 -27.53 13.95
N GLY A 205 -16.77 -27.16 15.23
CA GLY A 205 -17.71 -26.31 15.98
C GLY A 205 -17.59 -24.81 15.70
N ASN A 206 -16.51 -24.34 15.09
CA ASN A 206 -16.32 -22.93 14.78
C ASN A 206 -16.99 -22.54 13.45
N GLN A 207 -17.05 -21.25 13.10
CA GLN A 207 -17.71 -20.78 11.87
C GLN A 207 -16.74 -20.13 10.86
N TYR A 208 -15.43 -20.35 11.02
CA TYR A 208 -14.42 -19.79 10.14
C TYR A 208 -13.73 -20.87 9.31
N CYS A 209 -13.22 -20.51 8.14
CA CYS A 209 -12.36 -21.39 7.33
C CYS A 209 -10.90 -20.93 7.29
N GLY A 210 -10.66 -19.67 7.60
CA GLY A 210 -9.33 -19.11 7.82
C GLY A 210 -9.38 -17.94 8.80
N TRP A 211 -8.24 -17.62 9.38
CA TRP A 211 -8.01 -16.32 10.00
C TRP A 211 -6.53 -15.95 9.99
N SER A 212 -6.27 -14.66 10.04
CA SER A 212 -4.93 -14.09 9.99
C SER A 212 -4.80 -12.85 10.86
N LEU A 213 -3.55 -12.54 11.24
CA LEU A 213 -3.21 -11.24 11.81
C LEU A 213 -3.00 -10.21 10.69
N VAL A 214 -3.69 -9.07 10.77
CA VAL A 214 -3.64 -8.06 9.71
C VAL A 214 -2.34 -7.27 9.73
N GLY A 215 -1.51 -7.43 8.69
CA GLY A 215 -0.28 -6.66 8.49
C GLY A 215 0.79 -6.83 9.58
N ASN A 216 0.68 -7.87 10.41
CA ASN A 216 1.55 -8.08 11.57
C ASN A 216 2.87 -8.73 11.17
N ASP A 217 3.96 -8.39 11.88
CA ASP A 217 5.29 -8.96 11.71
C ASP A 217 5.90 -9.24 13.10
N PRO A 218 5.95 -10.50 13.58
CA PRO A 218 5.68 -11.76 12.87
C PRO A 218 4.21 -11.93 12.44
N GLY A 219 3.99 -12.59 11.30
CA GLY A 219 2.65 -12.89 10.79
C GLY A 219 2.11 -14.23 11.27
N SER A 220 0.79 -14.41 11.20
CA SER A 220 0.14 -15.69 11.49
C SER A 220 -1.05 -15.90 10.57
N ILE A 221 -1.19 -17.13 10.08
CA ILE A 221 -2.33 -17.65 9.33
C ILE A 221 -2.76 -18.97 9.96
N THR A 222 -4.05 -19.15 10.18
CA THR A 222 -4.62 -20.44 10.57
C THR A 222 -5.70 -20.83 9.58
N LEU A 223 -5.60 -22.03 9.02
CA LEU A 223 -6.62 -22.61 8.16
C LEU A 223 -7.39 -23.71 8.89
N ASN A 224 -8.72 -23.65 8.84
CA ASN A 224 -9.58 -24.65 9.44
C ASN A 224 -9.92 -25.75 8.43
N LEU A 225 -9.34 -26.91 8.63
CA LEU A 225 -9.65 -28.13 7.90
C LEU A 225 -10.86 -28.83 8.52
N ALA A 226 -11.90 -28.12 8.92
CA ALA A 226 -13.19 -28.74 9.20
C ALA A 226 -13.90 -29.10 7.89
N SER A 227 -14.68 -30.19 7.86
CA SER A 227 -15.38 -30.65 6.64
C SER A 227 -16.31 -29.58 6.03
N ARG A 228 -16.78 -28.62 6.82
CA ARG A 228 -17.58 -27.50 6.30
C ARG A 228 -16.80 -26.59 5.34
N CYS A 229 -15.48 -26.55 5.47
CA CYS A 229 -14.54 -25.76 4.69
C CYS A 229 -13.97 -26.55 3.49
N ASP A 230 -14.35 -27.82 3.35
CA ASP A 230 -13.97 -28.60 2.18
C ASP A 230 -14.54 -27.98 0.91
N THR A 231 -13.71 -28.00 -0.13
CA THR A 231 -14.06 -27.46 -1.44
C THR A 231 -13.97 -28.57 -2.50
N PRO A 232 -14.68 -28.43 -3.64
CA PRO A 232 -14.48 -29.32 -4.78
C PRO A 232 -13.03 -29.33 -5.30
N CYS A 233 -12.20 -28.35 -4.92
CA CYS A 233 -10.83 -28.19 -5.37
C CYS A 233 -9.78 -28.72 -4.38
N GLY A 234 -10.22 -29.38 -3.32
CA GLY A 234 -9.37 -30.05 -2.34
C GLY A 234 -9.63 -29.60 -0.91
N THR A 235 -8.88 -30.24 -0.01
CA THR A 235 -8.95 -30.03 1.45
C THR A 235 -8.43 -28.64 1.86
N ILE A 236 -7.45 -28.09 1.13
CA ILE A 236 -6.99 -26.72 1.31
C ILE A 236 -7.61 -25.87 0.21
N ALA A 237 -8.55 -25.00 0.59
CA ALA A 237 -9.18 -24.04 -0.30
C ALA A 237 -8.17 -22.97 -0.78
N PRO A 238 -7.75 -22.95 -2.06
CA PRO A 238 -6.72 -22.01 -2.53
C PRO A 238 -7.14 -20.55 -2.35
N ARG A 239 -8.42 -20.25 -2.60
CA ARG A 239 -9.00 -18.90 -2.44
C ARG A 239 -9.00 -18.44 -0.98
N THR A 240 -9.33 -19.32 -0.04
CA THR A 240 -9.23 -19.01 1.41
C THR A 240 -7.79 -18.72 1.80
N LEU A 241 -6.82 -19.53 1.37
CA LEU A 241 -5.42 -19.23 1.65
C LEU A 241 -4.98 -17.88 1.04
N ALA A 242 -5.38 -17.58 -0.20
CA ALA A 242 -5.09 -16.28 -0.81
C ALA A 242 -5.71 -15.11 -0.03
N HIS A 243 -6.94 -15.28 0.46
CA HIS A 243 -7.63 -14.32 1.33
C HIS A 243 -6.86 -14.05 2.62
N GLU A 244 -6.43 -15.10 3.30
CA GLU A 244 -5.64 -15.01 4.52
C GLU A 244 -4.24 -14.40 4.29
N VAL A 245 -3.62 -14.67 3.14
CA VAL A 245 -2.40 -13.96 2.72
C VAL A 245 -2.68 -12.47 2.54
N GLY A 246 -3.83 -12.08 1.97
CA GLY A 246 -4.24 -10.68 1.85
C GLY A 246 -4.34 -9.98 3.21
N HIS A 247 -4.95 -10.62 4.20
CA HIS A 247 -4.97 -10.12 5.58
C HIS A 247 -3.57 -9.96 6.16
N THR A 248 -2.76 -11.01 6.05
CA THR A 248 -1.36 -10.98 6.52
C THR A 248 -0.57 -9.82 5.91
N LEU A 249 -0.85 -9.46 4.64
CA LEU A 249 -0.23 -8.34 3.95
C LEU A 249 -0.81 -6.95 4.32
N GLY A 250 -1.84 -6.90 5.16
CA GLY A 250 -2.36 -5.65 5.73
C GLY A 250 -3.74 -5.22 5.22
N PHE A 251 -4.45 -6.08 4.52
CA PHE A 251 -5.75 -5.74 3.95
C PHE A 251 -6.90 -6.25 4.81
N TYR A 252 -8.01 -5.54 4.78
CA TYR A 252 -9.25 -5.81 5.50
C TYR A 252 -10.34 -6.27 4.53
N HIS A 253 -11.49 -6.67 5.06
CA HIS A 253 -12.62 -7.02 4.23
C HIS A 253 -13.22 -5.81 3.49
N VAL A 254 -13.79 -6.09 2.32
CA VAL A 254 -14.56 -5.15 1.51
C VAL A 254 -15.96 -5.67 1.25
N SER A 255 -16.91 -4.76 1.07
CA SER A 255 -18.31 -5.12 0.80
C SER A 255 -18.53 -5.71 -0.60
N ARG A 256 -17.61 -5.41 -1.52
CA ARG A 256 -17.61 -5.85 -2.92
C ARG A 256 -16.16 -6.08 -3.35
N GLY A 257 -15.92 -7.09 -4.19
CA GLY A 257 -14.58 -7.47 -4.59
C GLY A 257 -14.55 -8.95 -4.95
N ASP A 258 -13.36 -9.50 -5.11
CA ASP A 258 -13.16 -10.92 -5.35
C ASP A 258 -12.59 -11.57 -4.09
N ILE A 259 -11.31 -11.37 -3.82
CA ILE A 259 -10.62 -12.09 -2.75
C ILE A 259 -11.04 -11.60 -1.38
N LEU A 260 -11.02 -10.30 -1.12
CA LEU A 260 -11.25 -9.73 0.22
C LEU A 260 -12.69 -9.32 0.45
N SER A 261 -13.58 -9.68 -0.47
CA SER A 261 -15.01 -9.47 -0.30
C SER A 261 -15.58 -10.32 0.84
N THR A 262 -16.56 -9.81 1.59
CA THR A 262 -17.32 -10.63 2.55
C THR A 262 -18.40 -11.49 1.88
N GLY A 263 -18.63 -11.31 0.57
CA GLY A 263 -19.77 -11.89 -0.15
C GLY A 263 -19.50 -13.21 -0.89
N TRP A 264 -18.29 -13.73 -0.87
CA TRP A 264 -17.95 -15.00 -1.54
C TRP A 264 -18.01 -16.18 -0.56
N SER A 265 -18.26 -17.39 -1.08
CA SER A 265 -18.32 -18.60 -0.26
C SER A 265 -16.93 -19.23 -0.14
N PRO A 266 -16.47 -19.64 1.06
CA PRO A 266 -15.22 -20.40 1.23
C PRO A 266 -15.13 -21.69 0.43
N ARG A 267 -16.29 -22.24 0.00
CA ARG A 267 -16.37 -23.43 -0.84
C ARG A 267 -16.15 -23.16 -2.32
N ASP A 268 -16.11 -21.89 -2.70
CA ASP A 268 -15.86 -21.47 -4.07
C ASP A 268 -14.38 -21.63 -4.41
N CYS A 269 -14.12 -22.33 -5.51
CA CYS A 269 -12.81 -22.49 -6.11
C CYS A 269 -12.38 -21.29 -6.96
N GLY A 270 -12.99 -20.13 -6.75
CA GLY A 270 -12.77 -18.90 -7.52
C GLY A 270 -11.32 -18.43 -7.50
N SER A 271 -11.10 -17.20 -7.96
CA SER A 271 -9.74 -16.70 -8.16
C SER A 271 -8.91 -16.72 -6.88
N THR A 272 -7.59 -16.77 -7.04
CA THR A 272 -6.59 -16.49 -5.98
C THR A 272 -5.92 -15.13 -6.19
N THR A 273 -6.40 -14.37 -7.17
CA THR A 273 -5.92 -13.04 -7.56
C THR A 273 -6.93 -11.98 -7.17
N LEU A 274 -6.45 -10.80 -6.79
CA LEU A 274 -7.30 -9.65 -6.52
C LEU A 274 -8.10 -9.28 -7.78
N SER A 275 -9.32 -8.77 -7.59
CA SER A 275 -10.00 -8.02 -8.63
C SER A 275 -9.21 -6.77 -9.01
N ARG A 276 -9.47 -6.18 -10.18
CA ARG A 276 -8.80 -4.94 -10.62
C ARG A 276 -8.94 -3.79 -9.62
N THR A 277 -10.11 -3.69 -8.97
CA THR A 277 -10.36 -2.66 -7.95
C THR A 277 -9.52 -2.94 -6.71
N GLU A 278 -9.49 -4.17 -6.20
CA GLU A 278 -8.64 -4.55 -5.07
C GLU A 278 -7.16 -4.32 -5.39
N GLU A 279 -6.68 -4.77 -6.55
CA GLU A 279 -5.30 -4.61 -6.99
C GLU A 279 -4.89 -3.13 -7.07
N HIS A 280 -5.75 -2.28 -7.65
CA HIS A 280 -5.48 -0.84 -7.74
C HIS A 280 -5.25 -0.21 -6.36
N HIS A 281 -6.12 -0.48 -5.39
CA HIS A 281 -6.03 0.08 -4.05
C HIS A 281 -4.91 -0.55 -3.22
N ALA A 282 -4.63 -1.85 -3.40
CA ALA A 282 -3.50 -2.54 -2.80
C ALA A 282 -2.15 -1.94 -3.25
N ARG A 283 -2.03 -1.62 -4.55
CA ARG A 283 -0.85 -0.93 -5.10
C ARG A 283 -0.65 0.47 -4.51
N LEU A 284 -1.74 1.21 -4.30
CA LEU A 284 -1.69 2.52 -3.63
C LEU A 284 -1.21 2.38 -2.18
N ALA A 285 -1.78 1.44 -1.42
CA ALA A 285 -1.37 1.17 -0.04
C ALA A 285 0.13 0.83 0.05
N TYR A 286 0.63 -0.03 -0.83
CA TYR A 286 2.06 -0.37 -0.86
C TYR A 286 2.97 0.73 -1.45
N ALA A 287 2.41 1.76 -2.08
CA ALA A 287 3.12 2.98 -2.45
C ALA A 287 3.22 4.00 -1.30
N ARG A 288 2.52 3.79 -0.19
CA ARG A 288 2.58 4.65 1.00
C ARG A 288 3.50 4.08 2.08
N PRO A 289 4.13 4.92 2.91
CA PRO A 289 4.89 4.43 4.06
C PRO A 289 3.96 3.73 5.07
N PRO A 290 4.47 2.72 5.82
CA PRO A 290 3.75 2.19 6.97
C PRO A 290 3.37 3.31 7.94
N GLY A 291 2.21 3.22 8.56
CA GLY A 291 1.73 4.24 9.48
C GLY A 291 1.04 5.46 8.82
N ASN A 292 1.02 5.53 7.48
CA ASN A 292 0.23 6.54 6.73
C ASN A 292 -1.22 6.52 7.23
N ARG A 293 -1.86 7.68 7.34
CA ARG A 293 -3.23 7.88 7.83
C ARG A 293 -4.15 8.36 6.71
N ASP A 294 -5.46 8.30 6.95
CA ASP A 294 -6.47 8.85 6.05
C ASP A 294 -6.44 10.40 6.02
N THR A 295 -6.65 11.09 4.89
CA THR A 295 -6.72 10.63 3.49
C THR A 295 -5.36 10.87 2.80
N ASP A 296 -4.32 10.11 3.16
CA ASP A 296 -2.93 10.25 2.65
C ASP A 296 -2.02 11.20 3.45
N PHE A 297 -1.95 10.97 4.76
CA PHE A 297 -1.04 11.66 5.67
C PHE A 297 0.06 10.71 6.15
N ASP A 298 1.28 10.88 5.64
CA ASP A 298 2.46 10.12 6.04
C ASP A 298 2.86 10.42 7.50
N PRO A 299 3.28 9.41 8.28
CA PRO A 299 3.83 9.65 9.62
C PRO A 299 5.19 10.33 9.50
N LEU A 300 5.66 11.04 10.53
CA LEU A 300 7.03 11.58 10.55
C LEU A 300 8.06 10.43 10.49
N LEU A 301 9.24 10.64 9.87
CA LEU A 301 10.29 9.59 9.72
C LEU A 301 10.62 8.87 11.03
N THR A 302 10.60 9.58 12.15
CA THR A 302 10.89 9.05 13.49
C THR A 302 9.84 8.05 14.00
N MET A 303 8.73 7.89 13.28
CA MET A 303 7.61 6.98 13.58
C MET A 303 7.48 5.83 12.57
N PHE A 304 8.50 5.51 11.77
CA PHE A 304 8.47 4.30 10.93
C PHE A 304 8.55 2.99 11.72
N ALA A 305 8.74 3.05 13.05
CA ALA A 305 8.39 1.93 13.90
C ALA A 305 6.87 1.71 13.80
N GLN A 306 6.45 0.51 13.39
CA GLN A 306 5.04 0.08 13.48
C GLN A 306 4.49 0.56 14.83
N PRO A 307 3.51 1.48 14.88
CA PRO A 307 2.96 1.89 16.16
C PRO A 307 2.45 0.63 16.86
N ALA A 308 2.62 0.57 18.18
CA ALA A 308 2.15 -0.51 19.04
C ALA A 308 0.61 -0.53 19.14
N GLU A 309 -0.08 -0.59 18.00
CA GLU A 309 -1.48 -0.95 17.92
C GLU A 309 -1.58 -2.46 18.09
N ALA A 310 -2.58 -2.91 18.86
CA ALA A 310 -2.81 -4.33 19.05
C ALA A 310 -2.94 -5.05 17.69
N PRO A 311 -2.41 -6.27 17.56
CA PRO A 311 -2.65 -7.11 16.39
C PRO A 311 -4.15 -7.23 16.16
N VAL A 312 -4.58 -7.05 14.90
CA VAL A 312 -5.98 -7.21 14.53
C VAL A 312 -6.15 -8.61 13.95
N LEU A 313 -7.05 -9.38 14.54
CA LEU A 313 -7.41 -10.73 14.12
C LEU A 313 -8.64 -10.66 13.22
N ILE A 314 -8.55 -11.19 12.00
CA ILE A 314 -9.70 -11.26 11.07
C ILE A 314 -9.78 -12.67 10.53
N GLY A 315 -11.00 -13.18 10.38
CA GLY A 315 -11.24 -14.48 9.79
C GLY A 315 -12.36 -14.47 8.76
N CYS A 316 -12.22 -15.31 7.74
CA CYS A 316 -13.27 -15.56 6.78
C CYS A 316 -14.23 -16.65 7.29
N ARG A 317 -15.53 -16.47 7.04
CA ARG A 317 -16.57 -17.42 7.42
C ARG A 317 -17.06 -18.23 6.24
#